data_AF-A0A966FQN5-F1
#
_entry.id   AF-A0A966FQN5-F1
#
_cell.length_a   1.000
_cell.length_b   1.000
_cell.length_c   1.000
_cell.angle_alpha   90.00
_cell.angle_beta   90.00
_cell.angle_gamma   90.00
#
_symmetry.space_group_name_H-M   'P 1'
#
loop_
_entity.id
_entity.type
_entity.pdbx_description
1 polymer ?
#
loop_
_entity_poly.entity_id
_entity_poly.type
_entity_poly.pdbx_seq_one_letter_code
_entity_poly.pdbx_strand_id
1 'polypeptide(L)'
;IEIEKIPGLGAKRVKALYKDLHIQTVDDLKKAAEEGKIRYLEGFGEKTEQKILEGIKAMRNKKVDRVSIGIAMPIAESIVDSLKVHSPIDKILICGSIRRMKDTIGDIDILVTSKEPLKVMD
;
A
#
# COMPACT_ATOMS: atom_id res chain seq x y z
N ILE A 1 3.01 15.25 -7.74
CA ILE A 1 1.79 14.80 -8.48
C ILE A 1 1.62 13.30 -8.25
N GLU A 2 0.41 12.78 -8.02
CA GLU A 2 0.17 11.36 -7.66
C GLU A 2 0.80 10.36 -8.64
N ILE A 3 0.88 10.73 -9.93
CA ILE A 3 1.52 9.98 -11.01
C ILE A 3 3.02 9.72 -10.78
N GLU A 4 3.75 10.63 -10.13
CA GLU A 4 5.19 10.49 -9.84
C GLU A 4 5.50 9.36 -8.85
N LYS A 5 4.47 8.88 -8.11
CA LYS A 5 4.60 7.75 -7.18
C LYS A 5 4.61 6.40 -7.90
N ILE A 6 4.29 6.35 -9.20
CA ILE A 6 4.30 5.13 -10.00
C ILE A 6 5.76 4.77 -10.33
N PRO A 7 6.18 3.53 -10.03
CA PRO A 7 7.53 3.08 -10.36
C PRO A 7 7.87 3.28 -11.84
N GLY A 8 8.99 3.96 -12.12
CA GLY A 8 9.43 4.24 -13.48
C GLY A 8 8.91 5.54 -14.08
N LEU A 9 8.08 6.32 -13.37
CA LEU A 9 7.65 7.67 -13.74
C LEU A 9 8.35 8.75 -12.92
N GLY A 10 9.57 9.11 -13.33
CA GLY A 10 10.26 10.30 -12.82
C GLY A 10 9.80 11.61 -13.47
N ALA A 11 10.19 12.74 -12.90
CA ALA A 11 9.75 14.09 -13.32
C ALA A 11 9.84 14.35 -14.84
N LYS A 12 10.91 13.89 -15.51
CA LYS A 12 11.08 14.04 -16.97
C LYS A 12 9.98 13.32 -17.76
N ARG A 13 9.63 12.09 -17.35
CA ARG A 13 8.60 11.27 -17.98
C ARG A 13 7.21 11.81 -17.69
N VAL A 14 6.95 12.26 -16.47
CA VAL A 14 5.67 12.90 -16.10
C VAL A 14 5.43 14.17 -16.93
N LYS A 15 6.48 14.98 -17.14
CA LYS A 15 6.39 16.16 -18.02
C LYS A 15 6.04 15.80 -19.47
N ALA A 16 6.60 14.73 -20.02
CA ALA A 16 6.28 14.27 -21.37
C ALA A 16 4.81 13.79 -21.48
N LEU A 17 4.35 13.00 -20.51
CA LEU A 17 2.95 12.55 -20.44
C LEU A 17 1.96 13.72 -20.37
N TYR A 18 2.30 14.76 -19.61
CA TYR A 18 1.49 15.98 -19.52
C TYR A 18 1.51 16.78 -20.84
N LYS A 19 2.69 16.99 -21.42
CA LYS A 19 2.85 17.84 -22.62
C LYS A 19 2.26 17.19 -23.87
N ASP A 20 2.51 15.91 -24.08
CA ASP A 20 2.23 15.24 -25.35
C ASP A 20 0.88 14.53 -25.35
N LEU A 21 0.44 14.01 -24.19
CA LEU A 21 -0.83 13.29 -24.04
C LEU A 21 -1.86 13.99 -23.13
N HIS A 22 -1.53 15.17 -22.58
CA HIS A 22 -2.42 15.93 -21.68
C HIS A 22 -2.89 15.13 -20.45
N ILE A 23 -2.08 14.16 -20.01
CA ILE A 23 -2.40 13.30 -18.86
C ILE A 23 -2.19 14.09 -17.57
N GLN A 24 -3.25 14.23 -16.77
CA GLN A 24 -3.21 14.98 -15.51
C GLN A 24 -3.51 14.09 -14.29
N THR A 25 -4.29 13.02 -14.50
CA THR A 25 -4.71 12.10 -13.44
C THR A 25 -4.18 10.69 -13.65
N VAL A 26 -4.21 9.89 -12.58
CA VAL A 26 -3.89 8.44 -12.65
C VAL A 26 -4.89 7.71 -13.56
N ASP A 27 -6.12 8.20 -13.67
CA ASP A 27 -7.15 7.61 -14.53
C ASP A 27 -6.90 7.90 -16.01
N ASP A 28 -6.49 9.12 -16.34
CA ASP A 28 -6.05 9.48 -17.70
C ASP A 28 -4.85 8.63 -18.12
N LEU A 29 -3.89 8.47 -17.20
CA LEU A 29 -2.71 7.65 -17.42
C LEU A 29 -3.06 6.19 -17.66
N LYS A 30 -3.96 5.64 -16.84
CA LYS A 30 -4.45 4.26 -17.00
C LYS A 30 -5.07 4.07 -18.38
N LYS A 31 -5.99 4.96 -18.76
CA LYS A 31 -6.68 4.90 -20.04
C LYS A 31 -5.71 4.98 -21.22
N ALA A 32 -4.76 5.92 -21.18
CA ALA A 32 -3.75 6.05 -22.22
C ALA A 32 -2.83 4.81 -22.32
N ALA A 33 -2.52 4.17 -21.19
CA ALA A 33 -1.73 2.94 -21.16
C ALA A 33 -2.52 1.73 -21.72
N GLU A 34 -3.80 1.60 -21.39
CA GLU A 34 -4.69 0.55 -21.89
C GLU A 34 -4.95 0.70 -23.40
N GLU A 35 -5.05 1.94 -23.88
CA GLU A 35 -5.17 2.27 -25.31
C GLU A 35 -3.83 2.14 -26.07
N GLY A 36 -2.74 1.79 -25.38
CA GLY A 36 -1.42 1.61 -25.99
C GLY A 36 -0.80 2.91 -26.52
N LYS A 37 -1.22 4.08 -26.03
CA LYS A 37 -0.72 5.38 -26.52
C LYS A 37 0.64 5.75 -25.93
N ILE A 38 0.95 5.25 -24.74
CA ILE A 38 2.16 5.62 -24.01
C ILE A 38 3.41 5.03 -24.66
N ARG A 39 3.34 3.80 -25.19
CA ARG A 39 4.48 3.13 -25.83
C ARG A 39 5.08 3.89 -27.03
N TYR A 40 4.34 4.83 -27.62
CA TYR A 40 4.78 5.62 -28.78
C TYR A 40 5.48 6.93 -28.40
N LEU A 41 5.51 7.30 -27.11
CA LEU A 41 6.24 8.48 -26.64
C LEU A 41 7.74 8.22 -26.58
N GLU A 42 8.54 9.25 -26.87
CA GLU A 42 10.00 9.16 -26.80
C GLU A 42 10.47 8.80 -25.38
N GLY A 43 11.27 7.73 -25.27
CA GLY A 43 11.73 7.22 -23.99
C GLY A 43 10.69 6.40 -23.21
N PHE A 44 9.53 6.16 -23.82
CA PHE A 44 8.55 5.16 -23.44
C PHE A 44 8.56 4.03 -24.49
N GLY A 45 8.12 2.86 -24.07
CA GLY A 45 8.06 1.67 -24.90
C GLY A 45 7.18 0.65 -24.21
N GLU A 46 6.88 -0.48 -24.86
CA GLU A 46 5.90 -1.46 -24.35
C GLU A 46 6.19 -1.93 -22.93
N LYS A 47 7.47 -2.21 -22.64
CA LYS A 47 7.91 -2.61 -21.30
C LYS A 47 7.68 -1.53 -20.25
N THR A 48 7.80 -0.26 -20.62
CA THR A 48 7.54 0.87 -19.72
C THR A 48 6.04 1.04 -19.50
N GLU A 49 5.23 0.91 -20.56
CA GLU A 49 3.77 0.96 -20.47
C GLU A 49 3.20 -0.15 -19.58
N GLN A 50 3.68 -1.39 -19.74
CA GLN A 50 3.31 -2.50 -18.86
C GLN A 50 3.67 -2.22 -17.39
N LYS A 51 4.87 -1.71 -17.12
CA LYS A 51 5.27 -1.32 -15.76
C LYS A 51 4.39 -0.22 -15.17
N ILE A 52 3.92 0.72 -16.00
CA ILE A 52 2.99 1.77 -15.57
C ILE A 52 1.65 1.12 -15.17
N LEU A 53 1.09 0.24 -16.00
CA LEU A 53 -0.15 -0.49 -15.68
C LEU A 53 -0.03 -1.29 -14.38
N GLU A 54 1.07 -2.02 -14.21
CA GLU A 54 1.38 -2.76 -12.98
C GLU A 54 1.51 -1.83 -11.77
N GLY A 55 2.20 -0.70 -11.92
CA GLY A 55 2.36 0.30 -10.87
C GLY A 55 1.04 0.96 -10.47
N ILE A 56 0.15 1.24 -11.43
CA ILE A 56 -1.20 1.75 -11.17
C ILE A 56 -2.01 0.70 -10.41
N LYS A 57 -1.96 -0.57 -10.84
CA LYS A 57 -2.64 -1.68 -10.15
C LYS A 57 -2.13 -1.82 -8.71
N ALA A 58 -0.82 -1.79 -8.50
CA ALA A 58 -0.22 -1.84 -7.17
C ALA A 58 -0.61 -0.64 -6.30
N MET A 59 -0.67 0.58 -6.86
CA MET A 59 -1.15 1.76 -6.13
C MET A 59 -2.63 1.66 -5.75
N ARG A 60 -3.49 1.18 -6.65
CA ARG A 60 -4.92 0.98 -6.34
C ARG A 60 -5.13 -0.12 -5.31
N ASN A 61 -4.38 -1.21 -5.39
CA ASN A 61 -4.38 -2.28 -4.38
C ASN A 61 -3.77 -1.81 -3.04
N LYS A 62 -2.98 -0.73 -3.04
CA LYS A 62 -2.47 -0.06 -1.84
C LYS A 62 -3.46 0.86 -1.14
N LYS A 63 -4.64 1.14 -1.73
CA LYS A 63 -5.81 1.45 -0.89
C LYS A 63 -6.16 0.15 -0.20
N VAL A 64 -5.46 -0.10 0.92
CA VAL A 64 -5.63 -1.23 1.81
C VAL A 64 -7.12 -1.52 1.89
N ASP A 65 -7.53 -2.68 1.39
CA ASP A 65 -8.90 -3.17 1.52
C ASP A 65 -9.18 -3.20 3.02
N ARG A 66 -9.78 -2.12 3.52
CA ARG A 66 -10.05 -2.00 4.94
C ARG A 66 -11.11 -3.04 5.23
N VAL A 67 -10.82 -3.94 6.15
CA VAL A 67 -11.76 -4.99 6.54
C VAL A 67 -12.64 -4.51 7.67
N SER A 68 -13.82 -5.10 7.83
CA SER A 68 -14.67 -4.85 8.99
C SER A 68 -13.92 -5.16 10.28
N ILE A 69 -14.15 -4.37 11.33
CA ILE A 69 -13.64 -4.67 12.68
C ILE A 69 -14.05 -6.07 13.16
N GLY A 70 -15.20 -6.58 12.72
CA GLY A 70 -15.66 -7.94 13.04
C GLY A 70 -14.75 -9.04 12.46
N ILE A 71 -13.98 -8.73 11.41
CA ILE A 71 -12.95 -9.63 10.85
C ILE A 71 -11.60 -9.36 11.51
N ALA A 72 -11.23 -8.09 11.69
CA ALA A 72 -9.91 -7.73 12.19
C ALA A 72 -9.70 -8.04 13.68
N MET A 73 -10.72 -7.86 14.53
CA MET A 73 -10.59 -8.03 15.98
C MET A 73 -10.22 -9.47 16.37
N PRO A 74 -10.94 -10.53 15.89
CA PRO A 74 -10.58 -11.91 16.27
C PRO A 74 -9.17 -12.30 15.81
N ILE A 75 -8.72 -11.78 14.66
CA ILE A 75 -7.36 -12.00 14.15
C ILE A 75 -6.35 -11.31 15.07
N ALA A 76 -6.59 -10.06 15.45
CA ALA A 76 -5.71 -9.32 16.35
C ALA A 76 -5.61 -9.99 17.74
N GLU A 77 -6.72 -10.48 18.27
CA GLU A 77 -6.76 -11.25 19.52
C GLU A 77 -5.94 -12.54 19.42
N SER A 78 -6.09 -13.29 18.33
CA SER A 78 -5.31 -14.51 18.08
C SER A 78 -3.80 -14.24 18.01
N ILE A 79 -3.38 -13.15 17.36
CA ILE A 79 -1.97 -12.73 17.33
C ILE A 79 -1.46 -12.41 18.74
N VAL A 80 -2.24 -11.65 19.51
CA VAL A 80 -1.89 -11.30 20.89
C VAL A 80 -1.74 -12.55 21.76
N ASP A 81 -2.65 -13.51 21.64
CA ASP A 81 -2.60 -14.74 22.42
C ASP A 81 -1.40 -15.61 22.03
N SER A 82 -1.07 -15.69 20.73
CA SER A 82 0.15 -16.36 20.27
C SER A 82 1.41 -15.71 20.84
N LEU A 83 1.52 -14.37 20.79
CA LEU A 83 2.66 -13.62 21.30
C LEU A 83 2.84 -13.81 22.82
N LYS A 84 1.75 -13.83 23.59
CA LYS A 84 1.80 -14.09 25.05
C LYS A 84 2.40 -15.45 25.39
N VAL A 85 2.18 -16.45 24.53
CA VAL A 85 2.64 -17.83 24.78
C VAL A 85 4.11 -18.01 24.40
N HIS A 86 4.56 -17.36 23.33
CA HIS A 86 5.84 -17.69 22.69
C HIS A 86 6.95 -16.65 22.90
N SER A 87 6.65 -15.48 23.47
CA SER A 87 7.60 -14.38 23.57
C SER A 87 7.73 -13.85 25.00
N PRO A 88 8.91 -13.31 25.39
CA PRO A 88 9.11 -12.73 26.71
C PRO A 88 8.37 -11.39 26.83
N ILE A 89 7.12 -11.39 27.31
CA ILE A 89 6.25 -10.21 27.34
C ILE A 89 5.88 -9.84 28.78
N ASP A 90 6.05 -8.56 29.14
CA ASP A 90 5.54 -8.01 30.41
C ASP A 90 4.08 -7.53 30.27
N LYS A 91 3.77 -6.78 29.20
CA LYS A 91 2.41 -6.32 28.85
C LYS A 91 2.24 -6.25 27.33
N ILE A 92 1.03 -6.51 26.86
CA ILE A 92 0.65 -6.45 25.45
C ILE A 92 -0.75 -5.86 25.31
N LEU A 93 -0.93 -4.96 24.34
CA LEU A 93 -2.21 -4.29 24.07
C LEU A 93 -2.45 -4.12 22.57
N ILE A 94 -3.68 -4.39 22.13
CA ILE A 94 -4.16 -4.00 20.81
C ILE A 94 -4.35 -2.49 20.79
N CYS A 95 -3.81 -1.84 19.77
CA CYS A 95 -3.77 -0.39 19.61
C CYS A 95 -4.51 0.03 18.34
N GLY A 96 -4.17 1.20 17.81
CA GLY A 96 -4.63 1.57 16.47
C GLY A 96 -6.13 1.81 16.34
N SER A 97 -6.61 1.63 15.11
CA SER A 97 -8.04 1.77 14.79
C SER A 97 -8.92 0.72 15.48
N ILE A 98 -8.38 -0.45 15.80
CA ILE A 98 -9.10 -1.51 16.49
C ILE A 98 -9.45 -1.06 17.92
N ARG A 99 -8.48 -0.55 18.68
CA ARG A 99 -8.71 0.00 20.02
C ARG A 99 -9.75 1.12 20.06
N ARG A 100 -9.86 1.90 18.98
CA ARG A 100 -10.82 3.01 18.85
C ARG A 100 -12.16 2.58 18.26
N MET A 101 -12.38 1.27 18.05
CA MET A 101 -13.62 0.71 17.51
C MET A 101 -14.02 1.32 16.16
N LYS A 102 -13.06 1.59 15.27
CA LYS A 102 -13.42 2.04 13.91
C LYS A 102 -14.07 0.91 13.12
N ASP A 103 -15.12 1.23 12.38
CA ASP A 103 -15.89 0.27 11.57
C ASP A 103 -15.03 -0.57 10.61
N THR A 104 -14.02 0.07 10.01
CA THR A 104 -13.08 -0.58 9.09
C THR A 104 -11.65 -0.39 9.57
N ILE A 105 -10.80 -1.40 9.34
CA ILE A 105 -9.43 -1.50 9.85
C ILE A 105 -8.46 -1.70 8.67
N GLY A 106 -7.38 -0.92 8.63
CA GLY A 106 -6.35 -1.05 7.60
C GLY A 106 -5.24 -2.01 8.03
N ASP A 107 -4.75 -1.82 9.25
CA ASP A 107 -3.66 -2.55 9.87
C ASP A 107 -3.98 -2.92 11.32
N ILE A 108 -3.24 -3.89 11.85
CA ILE A 108 -3.30 -4.31 13.25
C ILE A 108 -2.08 -3.74 13.97
N ASP A 109 -2.30 -2.76 14.83
CA ASP A 109 -1.27 -2.20 15.70
C ASP A 109 -1.26 -2.93 17.05
N ILE A 110 -0.11 -3.43 17.48
CA ILE A 110 0.08 -4.05 18.81
C ILE A 110 1.24 -3.36 19.51
N LEU A 111 1.03 -2.98 20.77
CA LEU A 111 2.07 -2.43 21.65
C LEU A 111 2.47 -3.48 22.67
N VAL A 112 3.77 -3.71 22.82
CA VAL A 112 4.35 -4.67 23.77
C VAL A 112 5.40 -3.98 24.64
N THR A 113 5.44 -4.32 25.92
CA THR A 113 6.57 -4.03 26.82
C THR A 113 7.29 -5.33 27.14
N SER A 114 8.61 -5.32 27.01
CA SER A 114 9.48 -6.45 27.29
C SER A 114 10.87 -5.97 27.70
N LYS A 115 11.52 -6.73 28.58
CA LYS A 115 12.96 -6.58 28.89
C LYS A 115 13.85 -7.15 27.78
N GLU A 116 13.31 -7.99 26.91
CA GLU A 116 14.01 -8.66 25.81
C GLU A 116 13.31 -8.39 24.46
N PRO A 117 13.22 -7.12 24.02
CA PRO A 117 12.37 -6.72 22.89
C PRO A 117 12.73 -7.38 21.56
N LEU A 118 14.02 -7.72 21.34
CA LEU A 118 14.45 -8.39 20.10
C LEU A 118 13.82 -9.78 19.97
N LYS A 119 13.75 -10.55 21.06
CA LYS A 119 13.12 -11.89 21.06
C LYS A 119 11.61 -11.86 20.85
N VAL A 120 10.98 -10.70 20.99
CA VAL A 120 9.56 -10.51 20.67
C VAL A 120 9.37 -10.18 19.18
N MET A 121 10.40 -9.62 18.53
CA MET A 121 10.36 -9.22 17.13
C MET A 121 10.88 -10.30 16.16
N ASP A 122 11.61 -11.29 16.67
CA ASP A 122 12.11 -12.46 15.92
C ASP A 122 11.00 -13.50 15.66
#